data_AF-L5NGY9-F1
#
_entry.id   AF-L5NGY9-F1
#
_cell.length_a   1.000
_cell.length_b   1.000
_cell.length_c   1.000
_cell.angle_alpha   90.00
_cell.angle_beta   90.00
_cell.angle_gamma   90.00
#
_symmetry.space_group_name_H-M   'P 1'
#
loop_
_entity.id
_entity.type
_entity.pdbx_description
1 polymer ?
#
loop_
_entity_poly.entity_id
_entity_poly.type
_entity_poly.pdbx_seq_one_letter_code
_entity_poly.pdbx_strand_id
1 'polypeptide(L)'
;TISVEKFAGGDEEVQSLRAIEDLSGETVDALIPGEIGGANSMAPLCVAAMTDLPVVDADGMGRAFPELQMDTFFIYGTPVNYAATTDERGNQVVYRDIDSAKRLEDLARAITVQMGGRSGYAFPLMTGAFVSEYAVPHTVSLATELGRAVERARDAGTDPVDAGRELLGGEELFAGKIVDVHRRNRDGFALGSVTLAGLDEDATLEIEFQNEFLVARDDDGDLRTTVPDLICLVDTDTGAPVTTDALRYGQRVRVLGVPAPELLTTPEALDVVGPEAFGYEVPYDPLPRDETGW
;
A
#
# COMPACT_ATOMS: atom_id res chain seq x y z
N THR A 1 -11.77 8.48 6.71
CA THR A 1 -12.95 9.37 6.88
C THR A 1 -12.65 10.82 6.58
N ILE A 2 -11.60 11.43 7.18
CA ILE A 2 -11.30 12.86 7.00
C ILE A 2 -11.11 13.23 5.52
N SER A 3 -10.34 12.44 4.74
CA SER A 3 -10.08 12.72 3.33
C SER A 3 -11.32 12.68 2.42
N VAL A 4 -12.44 12.08 2.87
CA VAL A 4 -13.73 12.08 2.16
C VAL A 4 -14.53 13.34 2.46
N GLU A 5 -14.35 13.92 3.65
CA GLU A 5 -15.13 15.08 4.14
C GLU A 5 -14.40 16.41 3.93
N LYS A 6 -13.06 16.40 3.99
CA LYS A 6 -12.20 17.57 3.82
C LYS A 6 -11.57 17.57 2.42
N PHE A 7 -12.04 18.48 1.58
CA PHE A 7 -11.46 18.72 0.26
C PHE A 7 -10.05 19.31 0.36
N ALA A 8 -9.18 18.91 -0.57
CA ALA A 8 -7.86 19.52 -0.74
C ALA A 8 -7.98 20.91 -1.39
N GLY A 9 -6.99 21.75 -1.13
CA GLY A 9 -6.70 22.94 -1.92
C GLY A 9 -6.26 22.60 -3.34
N GLY A 10 -5.55 21.49 -3.52
CA GLY A 10 -5.16 20.87 -4.79
C GLY A 10 -3.68 21.02 -5.15
N ASP A 11 -2.91 21.78 -4.38
CA ASP A 11 -1.50 22.07 -4.62
C ASP A 11 -0.59 21.80 -3.40
N GLU A 12 -1.12 21.20 -2.33
CA GLU A 12 -0.39 20.95 -1.09
C GLU A 12 0.87 20.09 -1.30
N GLU A 13 0.80 19.07 -2.15
CA GLU A 13 1.95 18.22 -2.49
C GLU A 13 2.99 19.01 -3.31
N VAL A 14 2.56 19.90 -4.22
CA VAL A 14 3.46 20.78 -4.98
C VAL A 14 4.16 21.76 -4.05
N GLN A 15 3.44 22.34 -3.10
CA GLN A 15 4.02 23.24 -2.10
C GLN A 15 5.03 22.50 -1.20
N SER A 16 4.74 21.26 -0.83
CA SER A 16 5.66 20.41 -0.06
C SER A 16 6.92 20.08 -0.86
N LEU A 17 6.78 19.78 -2.16
CA LEU A 17 7.90 19.63 -3.09
C LEU A 17 8.78 20.89 -3.14
N ARG A 18 8.18 22.07 -3.33
CA ARG A 18 8.96 23.33 -3.37
C ARG A 18 9.65 23.61 -2.04
N ALA A 19 9.02 23.27 -0.91
CA ALA A 19 9.63 23.44 0.41
C ALA A 19 10.88 22.57 0.60
N ILE A 20 10.90 21.34 0.07
CA ILE A 20 12.10 20.49 0.15
C ILE A 20 13.20 20.93 -0.83
N GLU A 21 12.86 21.48 -1.99
CA GLU A 21 13.83 22.11 -2.90
C GLU A 21 14.48 23.34 -2.26
N ASP A 22 13.68 24.23 -1.66
CA ASP A 22 14.17 25.41 -0.93
C ASP A 22 15.05 25.02 0.27
N LEU A 23 14.67 23.96 1.00
CA LEU A 23 15.41 23.49 2.16
C LEU A 23 16.74 22.83 1.79
N SER A 24 16.77 22.06 0.69
CA SER A 24 17.96 21.32 0.25
C SER A 24 18.90 22.18 -0.59
N GLY A 25 18.36 23.17 -1.32
CA GLY A 25 19.08 23.91 -2.35
C GLY A 25 19.24 23.14 -3.66
N GLU A 26 18.59 21.98 -3.78
CA GLU A 26 18.60 21.10 -4.95
C GLU A 26 17.24 21.15 -5.66
N THR A 27 17.23 20.92 -6.97
CA THR A 27 15.99 20.79 -7.75
C THR A 27 15.66 19.32 -7.97
N VAL A 28 14.38 18.96 -7.92
CA VAL A 28 13.92 17.59 -8.15
C VAL A 28 13.77 17.31 -9.64
N ASP A 29 14.40 16.23 -10.12
CA ASP A 29 14.36 15.84 -11.53
C ASP A 29 13.20 14.90 -11.88
N ALA A 30 12.66 14.16 -10.90
CA ALA A 30 11.61 13.16 -11.10
C ALA A 30 10.82 12.90 -9.81
N LEU A 31 9.60 12.42 -9.95
CA LEU A 31 8.71 12.02 -8.86
C LEU A 31 8.58 10.51 -8.81
N ILE A 32 8.33 9.95 -7.64
CA ILE A 32 8.08 8.53 -7.45
C ILE A 32 7.00 8.35 -6.37
N PRO A 33 6.02 7.46 -6.56
CA PRO A 33 5.14 7.03 -5.47
C PRO A 33 5.91 6.39 -4.32
N GLY A 34 5.53 6.71 -3.08
CA GLY A 34 6.01 5.97 -1.91
C GLY A 34 5.37 4.58 -1.78
N GLU A 35 4.13 4.45 -2.28
CA GLU A 35 3.39 3.18 -2.30
C GLU A 35 2.47 3.10 -3.52
N ILE A 36 2.10 1.87 -3.92
CA ILE A 36 1.12 1.62 -4.99
C ILE A 36 -0.31 1.38 -4.46
N GLY A 37 -0.71 2.13 -3.44
CA GLY A 37 -2.03 2.05 -2.80
C GLY A 37 -2.94 3.26 -3.10
N GLY A 38 -4.16 3.00 -3.59
CA GLY A 38 -5.27 3.97 -3.62
C GLY A 38 -4.90 5.39 -4.08
N ALA A 39 -5.00 6.37 -3.18
CA ALA A 39 -4.69 7.78 -3.51
C ALA A 39 -3.19 8.09 -3.55
N ASN A 40 -2.37 7.29 -2.86
CA ASN A 40 -0.93 7.53 -2.76
C ASN A 40 -0.21 7.23 -4.07
N SER A 41 -0.69 6.25 -4.85
CA SER A 41 -0.21 6.00 -6.23
C SER A 41 -0.58 7.15 -7.20
N MET A 42 -1.67 7.87 -6.93
CA MET A 42 -2.16 8.95 -7.78
C MET A 42 -1.50 10.30 -7.47
N ALA A 43 -1.07 10.55 -6.23
CA ALA A 43 -0.54 11.84 -5.82
C ALA A 43 0.66 12.31 -6.67
N PRO A 44 1.70 11.49 -6.94
CA PRO A 44 2.81 11.89 -7.83
C PRO A 44 2.37 12.19 -9.26
N LEU A 45 1.36 11.49 -9.79
CA LEU A 45 0.82 11.75 -11.12
C LEU A 45 0.12 13.12 -11.20
N CYS A 46 -0.61 13.49 -10.14
CA CYS A 46 -1.20 14.82 -10.01
C CYS A 46 -0.14 15.91 -9.93
N VAL A 47 0.92 15.70 -9.13
CA VAL A 47 2.04 16.64 -9.02
C VAL A 47 2.76 16.78 -10.37
N ALA A 48 3.04 15.68 -11.07
CA ALA A 48 3.65 15.68 -12.40
C ALA A 48 2.84 16.51 -13.40
N ALA A 49 1.51 16.37 -13.40
CA ALA A 49 0.64 17.17 -14.27
C ALA A 49 0.68 18.69 -13.98
N MET A 50 1.11 19.09 -12.78
CA MET A 50 1.24 20.50 -12.37
C MET A 50 2.65 21.05 -12.54
N THR A 51 3.68 20.20 -12.56
CA THR A 51 5.09 20.60 -12.54
C THR A 51 5.87 20.24 -13.81
N ASP A 52 5.26 19.47 -14.72
CA ASP A 52 5.91 18.88 -15.89
C ASP A 52 7.09 17.93 -15.54
N LEU A 53 7.17 17.46 -14.28
CA LEU A 53 8.16 16.47 -13.87
C LEU A 53 7.74 15.05 -14.29
N PRO A 54 8.68 14.20 -14.72
CA PRO A 54 8.39 12.80 -14.98
C PRO A 54 8.09 12.02 -13.69
N VAL A 55 7.26 10.98 -13.80
CA VAL A 55 7.05 9.99 -12.74
C VAL A 55 7.80 8.72 -13.09
N VAL A 56 8.59 8.22 -12.15
CA VAL A 56 9.28 6.93 -12.26
C VAL A 56 8.24 5.81 -12.18
N ASP A 57 8.30 4.85 -13.10
CA ASP A 57 7.46 3.65 -13.08
C ASP A 57 8.00 2.64 -12.06
N ALA A 58 7.82 2.97 -10.78
CA ALA A 58 8.22 2.20 -9.61
C ALA A 58 7.55 2.79 -8.36
N ASP A 59 7.64 2.11 -7.21
CA ASP A 59 7.34 2.70 -5.91
C ASP A 59 8.22 2.10 -4.80
N GLY A 60 8.07 2.59 -3.58
CA GLY A 60 8.85 2.17 -2.41
C GLY A 60 8.30 0.95 -1.67
N MET A 61 7.14 0.42 -2.00
CA MET A 61 6.53 -0.69 -1.26
C MET A 61 6.08 -1.85 -2.14
N GLY A 62 5.72 -1.64 -3.41
CA GLY A 62 5.11 -2.66 -4.28
C GLY A 62 3.71 -3.14 -3.86
N ARG A 63 3.26 -2.69 -2.68
CA ARG A 63 1.95 -2.86 -2.06
C ARG A 63 1.67 -1.66 -1.15
N ALA A 64 0.66 -1.75 -0.29
CA ALA A 64 0.48 -0.81 0.80
C ALA A 64 0.99 -1.39 2.13
N PHE A 65 1.60 -0.54 2.95
CA PHE A 65 1.95 -0.79 4.34
C PHE A 65 1.56 0.42 5.19
N PRO A 66 1.31 0.23 6.50
CA PRO A 66 0.73 1.29 7.32
C PRO A 66 1.70 2.41 7.72
N GLU A 67 3.01 2.21 7.61
CA GLU A 67 4.02 3.11 8.18
C GLU A 67 5.24 3.33 7.27
N LEU A 68 5.80 4.54 7.34
CA LEU A 68 6.88 4.99 6.47
C LEU A 68 8.13 4.10 6.47
N GLN A 69 8.53 3.54 7.62
CA GLN A 69 9.74 2.71 7.70
C GLN A 69 9.65 1.39 6.92
N MET A 70 8.44 0.99 6.50
CA MET A 70 8.17 -0.24 5.76
C MET A 70 8.41 -0.10 4.25
N ASP A 71 8.72 1.12 3.80
CA ASP A 71 9.16 1.38 2.43
C ASP A 71 10.64 0.96 2.25
N THR A 72 10.92 0.27 1.14
CA THR A 72 12.23 -0.24 0.75
C THR A 72 13.29 0.85 0.78
N PHE A 73 12.93 2.10 0.50
CA PHE A 73 13.87 3.22 0.59
C PHE A 73 14.45 3.36 2.00
N PHE A 74 13.66 3.15 3.05
CA PHE A 74 14.12 3.25 4.44
C PHE A 74 14.69 1.93 4.96
N ILE A 75 14.16 0.79 4.54
CA ILE A 75 14.73 -0.53 4.83
C ILE A 75 16.20 -0.58 4.36
N TYR A 76 16.48 -0.05 3.17
CA TYR A 76 17.81 -0.05 2.57
C TYR A 76 18.61 1.25 2.78
N GLY A 77 18.19 2.09 3.73
CA GLY A 77 19.07 3.08 4.34
C GLY A 77 19.12 4.44 3.66
N THR A 78 18.07 4.87 2.96
CA THR A 78 17.97 6.27 2.54
C THR A 78 18.01 7.19 3.77
N PRO A 79 18.81 8.28 3.76
CA PRO A 79 18.76 9.26 4.82
C PRO A 79 17.38 9.88 4.96
N VAL A 80 16.91 10.03 6.20
CA VAL A 80 15.62 10.65 6.52
C VAL A 80 15.82 12.17 6.59
N ASN A 81 16.16 12.76 5.43
CA ASN A 81 16.47 14.18 5.32
C ASN A 81 15.67 14.86 4.22
N TYR A 82 15.26 16.10 4.47
CA TYR A 82 14.50 16.94 3.53
C TYR A 82 13.12 16.36 3.19
N ALA A 83 12.25 16.27 4.19
CA ALA A 83 10.82 16.01 3.99
C ALA A 83 10.01 17.27 4.30
N ALA A 84 8.77 17.34 3.83
CA ALA A 84 7.86 18.45 4.16
C ALA A 84 6.40 18.02 4.20
N THR A 85 5.62 18.67 5.07
CA THR A 85 4.14 18.65 5.06
C THR A 85 3.59 20.03 4.80
N THR A 86 2.50 20.12 4.02
CA THR A 86 1.78 21.38 3.75
C THR A 86 0.28 21.18 3.92
N ASP A 87 -0.41 22.10 4.59
CA ASP A 87 -1.87 22.08 4.69
C ASP A 87 -2.58 22.86 3.57
N GLU A 88 -3.91 22.81 3.53
CA GLU A 88 -4.72 23.47 2.50
C GLU A 88 -4.65 25.01 2.54
N ARG A 89 -4.02 25.57 3.58
CA ARG A 89 -3.82 27.01 3.76
C ARG A 89 -2.41 27.44 3.40
N GLY A 90 -1.54 26.50 3.00
CA GLY A 90 -0.14 26.74 2.69
C GLY A 90 0.75 26.87 3.92
N ASN A 91 0.31 26.42 5.11
CA ASN A 91 1.23 26.32 6.24
C ASN A 91 2.15 25.13 6.02
N GLN A 92 3.46 25.36 6.12
CA GLN A 92 4.48 24.36 5.81
C GLN A 92 5.27 23.97 7.06
N VAL A 93 5.56 22.69 7.21
CA VAL A 93 6.53 22.17 8.17
C VAL A 93 7.56 21.35 7.39
N VAL A 94 8.84 21.67 7.59
CA VAL A 94 9.95 20.99 6.95
C VAL A 94 10.77 20.21 7.98
N TYR A 95 11.22 19.03 7.59
CA TYR A 95 11.95 18.09 8.45
C TYR A 95 13.38 17.93 7.94
N ARG A 96 14.34 18.07 8.86
CA ARG A 96 15.77 17.96 8.58
C ARG A 96 16.44 17.19 9.71
N ASP A 97 17.42 16.35 9.36
CA ASP A 97 18.26 15.60 10.29
C ASP A 97 17.45 14.78 11.31
N ILE A 98 16.42 14.07 10.83
CA ILE A 98 15.62 13.15 11.65
C ILE A 98 16.35 11.80 11.76
N ASP A 99 16.30 11.18 12.94
CA ASP A 99 17.07 9.99 13.29
C ASP A 99 16.56 8.69 12.68
N SER A 100 15.28 8.61 12.33
CA SER A 100 14.67 7.41 11.72
C SER A 100 13.38 7.72 10.95
N ALA A 101 13.02 6.85 10.00
CA ALA A 101 11.78 6.97 9.23
C ALA A 101 10.56 6.89 10.14
N LYS A 102 10.61 6.02 11.16
CA LYS A 102 9.57 5.91 12.18
C LYS A 102 9.38 7.21 12.97
N ARG A 103 10.48 7.91 13.30
CA ARG A 103 10.39 9.20 13.98
C ARG A 103 9.83 10.30 13.08
N LEU A 104 10.22 10.31 11.80
CA LEU A 104 9.65 11.23 10.81
C LEU A 104 8.14 10.99 10.68
N GLU A 105 7.71 9.74 10.59
CA GLU A 105 6.31 9.34 10.55
C GLU A 105 5.52 9.84 11.78
N ASP A 106 6.04 9.61 12.99
CA ASP A 106 5.38 10.06 14.23
C ASP A 106 5.21 11.59 14.25
N LEU A 107 6.23 12.34 13.81
CA LEU A 107 6.19 13.79 13.72
C LEU A 107 5.22 14.26 12.63
N ALA A 108 5.27 13.66 11.45
CA ALA A 108 4.39 13.98 10.34
C ALA A 108 2.93 13.74 10.72
N ARG A 109 2.59 12.60 11.31
CA ARG A 109 1.24 12.29 11.79
C ARG A 109 0.75 13.30 12.82
N ALA A 110 1.58 13.65 13.80
CA ALA A 110 1.21 14.63 14.82
C ALA A 110 0.91 16.02 14.21
N ILE A 111 1.71 16.44 13.23
CA ILE A 111 1.50 17.71 12.50
C ILE A 111 0.25 17.63 11.63
N THR A 112 0.04 16.54 10.90
CA THR A 112 -1.15 16.34 10.06
C THR A 112 -2.44 16.45 10.87
N VAL A 113 -2.46 15.95 12.11
CA VAL A 113 -3.60 16.14 13.03
C VAL A 113 -3.86 17.63 13.29
N GLN A 114 -2.81 18.42 13.55
CA GLN A 114 -2.95 19.88 13.76
C GLN A 114 -3.34 20.62 12.48
N MET A 115 -2.97 20.10 11.31
CA MET A 115 -3.41 20.57 9.99
C MET A 115 -4.85 20.18 9.65
N GLY A 116 -5.60 19.59 10.59
CA GLY A 116 -6.99 19.20 10.38
C GLY A 116 -7.15 17.84 9.69
N GLY A 117 -6.17 16.95 9.86
CA GLY A 117 -6.22 15.54 9.49
C GLY A 117 -5.94 15.22 8.01
N ARG A 118 -5.44 16.20 7.25
CA ARG A 118 -4.96 16.04 5.88
C ARG A 118 -3.89 17.09 5.59
N SER A 119 -2.84 16.67 4.91
CA SER A 119 -1.76 17.51 4.40
C SER A 119 -1.18 16.87 3.13
N GLY A 120 -0.61 17.69 2.25
CA GLY A 120 0.32 17.21 1.24
C GLY A 120 1.63 16.81 1.92
N TYR A 121 2.34 15.86 1.33
CA TYR A 121 3.58 15.32 1.87
C TYR A 121 4.61 15.11 0.77
N ALA A 122 5.84 15.54 1.02
CA ALA A 122 6.99 15.23 0.18
C ALA A 122 7.99 14.38 0.99
N PHE A 123 8.32 13.21 0.44
CA PHE A 123 9.26 12.27 1.03
C PHE A 123 10.69 12.85 1.04
N PRO A 124 11.59 12.30 1.89
CA PRO A 124 13.02 12.58 1.82
C PRO A 124 13.58 12.47 0.40
N LEU A 125 14.49 13.39 0.05
CA LEU A 125 15.15 13.38 -1.25
C LEU A 125 16.05 12.15 -1.41
N MET A 126 16.02 11.57 -2.62
CA MET A 126 16.79 10.38 -2.97
C MET A 126 17.56 10.59 -4.26
N THR A 127 18.72 9.94 -4.37
CA THR A 127 19.46 9.92 -5.63
C THR A 127 18.83 8.93 -6.60
N GLY A 128 18.86 9.22 -7.90
CA GLY A 128 18.38 8.28 -8.92
C GLY A 128 19.12 6.94 -8.92
N ALA A 129 20.39 6.91 -8.50
CA ALA A 129 21.15 5.67 -8.33
C ALA A 129 20.56 4.79 -7.23
N PHE A 130 20.21 5.39 -6.09
CA PHE A 130 19.57 4.68 -4.98
C PHE A 130 18.17 4.16 -5.38
N VAL A 131 17.36 5.01 -6.00
CA VAL A 131 16.02 4.62 -6.49
C VAL A 131 16.11 3.46 -7.49
N SER A 132 17.11 3.46 -8.38
CA SER A 132 17.29 2.38 -9.36
C SER A 132 17.65 1.03 -8.73
N GLU A 133 18.20 1.03 -7.52
CA GLU A 133 18.63 -0.18 -6.81
C GLU A 133 17.54 -0.70 -5.86
N TYR A 134 16.77 0.19 -5.24
CA TYR A 134 15.89 -0.16 -4.13
C TYR A 134 14.40 0.15 -4.34
N ALA A 135 13.98 0.72 -5.47
CA ALA A 135 12.55 0.81 -5.79
C ALA A 135 12.01 -0.53 -6.31
N VAL A 136 10.74 -0.83 -6.02
CA VAL A 136 10.01 -1.91 -6.68
C VAL A 136 9.59 -1.44 -8.08
N PRO A 137 10.10 -2.04 -9.16
CA PRO A 137 9.89 -1.52 -10.51
C PRO A 137 8.50 -1.85 -11.06
N HIS A 138 8.07 -1.09 -12.07
CA HIS A 138 6.89 -1.35 -12.91
C HIS A 138 5.53 -1.30 -12.22
N THR A 139 5.45 -0.82 -10.99
CA THR A 139 4.23 -0.88 -10.20
C THR A 139 3.14 0.05 -10.72
N VAL A 140 3.49 1.20 -11.32
CA VAL A 140 2.53 2.12 -11.94
C VAL A 140 1.95 1.53 -13.23
N SER A 141 2.82 0.96 -14.08
CA SER A 141 2.40 0.33 -15.33
C SER A 141 1.58 -0.94 -15.08
N LEU A 142 1.91 -1.73 -14.05
CA LEU A 142 1.07 -2.84 -13.60
C LEU A 142 -0.28 -2.40 -13.12
N ALA A 143 -0.35 -1.45 -12.18
CA ALA A 143 -1.64 -1.03 -11.65
C ALA A 143 -2.57 -0.57 -12.77
N THR A 144 -2.00 0.09 -13.79
CA THR A 144 -2.70 0.48 -15.01
C THR A 144 -3.16 -0.72 -15.83
N GLU A 145 -2.29 -1.69 -16.08
CA GLU A 145 -2.64 -2.87 -16.88
C GLU A 145 -3.60 -3.81 -16.17
N LEU A 146 -3.50 -3.94 -14.85
CA LEU A 146 -4.44 -4.68 -14.00
C LEU A 146 -5.85 -4.10 -14.11
N GLY A 147 -5.99 -2.78 -13.96
CA GLY A 147 -7.27 -2.11 -14.13
C GLY A 147 -7.87 -2.38 -15.51
N ARG A 148 -7.04 -2.28 -16.56
CA ARG A 148 -7.47 -2.56 -17.95
C ARG A 148 -7.82 -4.03 -18.17
N ALA A 149 -7.07 -4.98 -17.61
CA ALA A 149 -7.34 -6.41 -17.73
C ALA A 149 -8.69 -6.76 -17.12
N VAL A 150 -8.97 -6.25 -15.92
CA VAL A 150 -10.25 -6.41 -15.23
C VAL A 150 -11.39 -5.78 -16.04
N GLU A 151 -11.23 -4.56 -16.55
CA GLU A 151 -12.24 -3.90 -17.40
C GLU A 151 -12.52 -4.68 -18.69
N ARG A 152 -11.47 -5.11 -19.41
CA ARG A 152 -11.60 -5.90 -20.63
C ARG A 152 -12.31 -7.23 -20.37
N ALA A 153 -12.01 -7.90 -19.25
CA ALA A 153 -12.65 -9.16 -18.89
C ALA A 153 -14.16 -8.96 -18.63
N ARG A 154 -14.54 -7.89 -17.91
CA ARG A 154 -15.95 -7.53 -17.71
C ARG A 154 -16.66 -7.28 -19.04
N ASP A 155 -16.05 -6.48 -19.92
CA ASP A 155 -16.62 -6.13 -21.23
C ASP A 155 -16.78 -7.36 -22.13
N ALA A 156 -15.86 -8.32 -22.03
CA ALA A 156 -15.89 -9.59 -22.75
C ALA A 156 -16.81 -10.64 -22.12
N GLY A 157 -17.30 -10.42 -20.91
CA GLY A 157 -18.08 -11.41 -20.14
C GLY A 157 -17.26 -12.62 -19.68
N THR A 158 -15.94 -12.48 -19.56
CA THR A 158 -15.04 -13.47 -18.95
C THR A 158 -14.81 -13.16 -17.48
N ASP A 159 -14.21 -14.08 -16.73
CA ASP A 159 -13.98 -13.88 -15.29
C ASP A 159 -12.95 -12.75 -15.03
N PRO A 160 -13.35 -11.64 -14.40
CA PRO A 160 -12.46 -10.51 -14.15
C PRO A 160 -11.45 -10.78 -13.02
N VAL A 161 -11.77 -11.67 -12.08
CA VAL A 161 -10.87 -12.03 -10.99
C VAL A 161 -9.76 -12.93 -11.52
N ASP A 162 -10.07 -13.89 -12.38
CA ASP A 162 -9.06 -14.74 -13.02
C ASP A 162 -8.10 -13.91 -13.88
N ALA A 163 -8.62 -12.95 -14.65
CA ALA A 163 -7.78 -12.04 -15.45
C ALA A 163 -6.80 -11.23 -14.58
N GLY A 164 -7.24 -10.73 -13.42
CA GLY A 164 -6.37 -10.03 -12.48
C GLY A 164 -5.36 -10.95 -11.80
N ARG A 165 -5.81 -12.14 -11.36
CA ARG A 165 -4.96 -13.16 -10.74
C ARG A 165 -3.83 -13.60 -11.66
N GLU A 166 -4.13 -13.91 -12.92
CA GLU A 166 -3.15 -14.34 -13.92
C GLU A 166 -2.11 -13.25 -14.22
N LEU A 167 -2.53 -11.98 -14.28
CA LEU A 167 -1.60 -10.87 -14.51
C LEU A 167 -0.64 -10.65 -13.32
N LEU A 168 -1.14 -10.85 -12.10
CA LEU A 168 -0.37 -10.67 -10.87
C LEU A 168 0.49 -11.88 -10.51
N GLY A 169 0.34 -13.01 -11.22
CA GLY A 169 0.97 -14.25 -10.81
C GLY A 169 0.49 -14.79 -9.47
N GLY A 170 -0.75 -14.41 -9.10
CA GLY A 170 -1.34 -14.77 -7.82
C GLY A 170 -2.01 -16.14 -7.84
N GLU A 171 -2.37 -16.61 -6.66
CA GLU A 171 -3.24 -17.77 -6.47
C GLU A 171 -4.56 -17.38 -5.79
N GLU A 172 -5.59 -18.20 -6.03
CA GLU A 172 -6.83 -18.08 -5.27
C GLU A 172 -6.70 -18.86 -3.98
N LEU A 173 -6.79 -18.16 -2.85
CA LEU A 173 -6.74 -18.75 -1.52
C LEU A 173 -8.11 -19.23 -1.07
N PHE A 174 -9.18 -18.51 -1.46
CA PHE A 174 -10.54 -18.82 -1.03
C PHE A 174 -11.60 -18.12 -1.89
N ALA A 175 -12.76 -18.74 -2.05
CA ALA A 175 -13.95 -18.13 -2.65
C ALA A 175 -15.16 -18.32 -1.74
N GLY A 176 -15.81 -17.22 -1.35
CA GLY A 176 -16.82 -17.29 -0.30
C GLY A 176 -17.66 -16.04 -0.14
N LYS A 177 -18.40 -16.01 0.96
CA LYS A 177 -19.12 -14.83 1.43
C LYS A 177 -18.62 -14.41 2.81
N ILE A 178 -18.62 -13.12 3.08
CA ILE A 178 -18.29 -12.59 4.40
C ILE A 178 -19.43 -12.93 5.37
N VAL A 179 -19.10 -13.63 6.46
CA VAL A 179 -20.05 -14.05 7.51
C VAL A 179 -19.81 -13.37 8.86
N ASP A 180 -18.64 -12.79 9.08
CA ASP A 180 -18.41 -11.93 10.24
C ASP A 180 -17.35 -10.87 9.94
N VAL A 181 -17.46 -9.72 10.60
CA VAL A 181 -16.50 -8.63 10.49
C VAL A 181 -16.32 -7.99 11.86
N HIS A 182 -15.17 -8.20 12.47
CA HIS A 182 -14.78 -7.50 13.69
C HIS A 182 -13.87 -6.32 13.35
N ARG A 183 -14.21 -5.12 13.82
CA ARG A 183 -13.40 -3.90 13.60
C ARG A 183 -13.27 -3.08 14.87
N ARG A 184 -12.06 -2.57 15.09
CA ARG A 184 -11.75 -1.58 16.12
C ARG A 184 -10.71 -0.59 15.60
N ASN A 185 -10.87 0.67 15.94
CA ASN A 185 -9.85 1.68 15.67
C ASN A 185 -8.93 1.79 16.89
N ARG A 186 -7.61 1.68 16.71
CA ARG A 186 -6.60 1.86 17.77
C ARG A 186 -5.41 2.61 17.18
N ASP A 187 -4.98 3.68 17.85
CA ASP A 187 -3.81 4.48 17.48
C ASP A 187 -3.77 4.99 16.02
N GLY A 188 -4.96 5.24 15.43
CA GLY A 188 -5.08 5.69 14.04
C GLY A 188 -5.13 4.57 13.00
N PHE A 189 -5.04 3.31 13.42
CA PHE A 189 -5.15 2.14 12.55
C PHE A 189 -6.52 1.47 12.69
N ALA A 190 -7.00 0.88 11.59
CA ALA A 190 -8.19 0.02 11.57
C ALA A 190 -7.75 -1.44 11.75
N LEU A 191 -7.90 -1.98 12.96
CA LEU A 191 -7.56 -3.37 13.27
C LEU A 191 -8.81 -4.22 13.32
N GLY A 192 -8.69 -5.48 12.93
CA GLY A 192 -9.83 -6.39 12.97
C GLY A 192 -9.56 -7.73 12.35
N SER A 193 -10.64 -8.49 12.22
CA SER A 193 -10.67 -9.72 11.45
C SER A 193 -11.96 -9.82 10.64
N VAL A 194 -11.88 -10.57 9.55
CA VAL A 194 -13.02 -10.93 8.71
C VAL A 194 -13.07 -12.45 8.57
N THR A 195 -14.24 -13.01 8.75
CA THR A 195 -14.48 -14.44 8.54
C THR A 195 -15.28 -14.62 7.27
N LEU A 196 -14.79 -15.48 6.39
CA LEU A 196 -15.46 -15.89 5.16
C LEU A 196 -15.95 -17.32 5.32
N ALA A 197 -17.09 -17.64 4.70
CA ALA A 197 -17.58 -19.00 4.57
C ALA A 197 -17.68 -19.37 3.09
N GLY A 198 -17.29 -20.59 2.75
CA GLY A 198 -17.41 -21.16 1.42
C GLY A 198 -18.85 -21.14 0.92
N LEU A 199 -19.04 -20.98 -0.39
CA LEU A 199 -20.38 -21.01 -0.99
C LEU A 199 -20.88 -22.45 -1.16
N ASP A 200 -19.97 -23.35 -1.54
CA ASP A 200 -20.28 -24.75 -1.90
C ASP A 200 -19.54 -25.78 -1.01
N GLU A 201 -18.73 -25.31 -0.06
CA GLU A 201 -17.92 -26.13 0.85
C GLU A 201 -18.14 -25.70 2.30
N ASP A 202 -18.10 -26.66 3.22
CA ASP A 202 -18.12 -26.40 4.67
C ASP A 202 -16.68 -26.04 5.11
N ALA A 203 -16.23 -24.89 4.61
CA ALA A 203 -14.91 -24.32 4.86
C ALA A 203 -15.05 -22.83 5.17
N THR A 204 -14.11 -22.30 5.93
CA THR A 204 -14.00 -20.92 6.36
C THR A 204 -12.57 -20.40 6.20
N LEU A 205 -12.45 -19.09 6.08
CA LEU A 205 -11.16 -18.43 6.09
C LEU A 205 -11.27 -17.22 7.02
N GLU A 206 -10.40 -17.16 8.02
CA GLU A 206 -10.24 -15.97 8.86
C GLU A 206 -9.06 -15.16 8.36
N ILE A 207 -9.27 -13.85 8.17
CA ILE A 207 -8.23 -12.91 7.77
C ILE A 207 -8.13 -11.81 8.81
N GLU A 208 -6.95 -11.65 9.40
CA GLU A 208 -6.63 -10.55 10.29
C GLU A 208 -6.03 -9.38 9.51
N PHE A 209 -6.35 -8.15 9.93
CA PHE A 209 -5.91 -6.93 9.24
C PHE A 209 -5.57 -5.79 10.20
N GLN A 210 -4.64 -4.93 9.79
CA GLN A 210 -4.35 -3.60 10.34
C GLN A 210 -4.18 -2.64 9.17
N ASN A 211 -5.23 -1.90 8.81
CA ASN A 211 -5.40 -1.17 7.53
C ASN A 211 -5.34 -2.06 6.28
N GLU A 212 -4.36 -2.95 6.20
CA GLU A 212 -4.15 -3.96 5.17
C GLU A 212 -4.40 -5.37 5.72
N PHE A 213 -4.74 -6.32 4.85
CA PHE A 213 -4.87 -7.74 5.21
C PHE A 213 -3.48 -8.34 5.43
N LEU A 214 -3.28 -8.99 6.58
CA LEU A 214 -1.96 -9.40 7.06
C LEU A 214 -1.79 -10.91 7.19
N VAL A 215 -2.79 -11.62 7.69
CA VAL A 215 -2.68 -13.06 7.98
C VAL A 215 -3.96 -13.75 7.60
N ALA A 216 -3.88 -14.84 6.85
CA ALA A 216 -5.02 -15.69 6.49
C ALA A 216 -4.85 -17.10 7.07
N ARG A 217 -5.88 -17.61 7.77
CA ARG A 217 -5.93 -18.97 8.33
C ARG A 217 -7.22 -19.67 7.94
N ASP A 218 -7.16 -20.98 7.78
CA ASP A 218 -8.34 -21.82 7.55
C ASP A 218 -9.03 -22.25 8.86
N ASP A 219 -10.06 -23.11 8.75
CA ASP A 219 -10.86 -23.66 9.85
C ASP A 219 -10.04 -24.43 10.88
N ASP A 220 -8.94 -25.08 10.45
CA ASP A 220 -8.05 -25.85 11.33
C ASP A 220 -7.04 -24.93 12.05
N GLY A 221 -7.00 -23.65 11.65
CA GLY A 221 -6.05 -22.66 12.15
C GLY A 221 -4.70 -22.70 11.43
N ASP A 222 -4.60 -23.46 10.33
CA ASP A 222 -3.38 -23.55 9.54
C ASP A 222 -3.19 -22.27 8.73
N LEU A 223 -1.94 -21.78 8.71
CA LEU A 223 -1.56 -20.58 8.00
C LEU A 223 -1.63 -20.83 6.48
N ARG A 224 -2.43 -20.01 5.78
CA ARG A 224 -2.52 -20.05 4.32
C ARG A 224 -1.56 -19.08 3.66
N THR A 225 -1.44 -17.87 4.21
CA THR A 225 -0.42 -16.90 3.82
C THR A 225 -0.32 -15.80 4.87
N THR A 226 0.77 -15.04 4.83
CA THR A 226 1.00 -13.89 5.70
C THR A 226 1.81 -12.83 4.96
N VAL A 227 1.72 -11.59 5.44
CA VAL A 227 2.58 -10.47 5.09
C VAL A 227 4.08 -10.90 5.13
N PRO A 228 4.95 -10.44 4.20
CA PRO A 228 4.74 -9.40 3.19
C PRO A 228 3.90 -9.77 1.96
N ASP A 229 3.59 -11.06 1.75
CA ASP A 229 2.71 -11.46 0.65
C ASP A 229 1.36 -10.74 0.74
N LEU A 230 0.85 -10.35 -0.43
CA LEU A 230 -0.33 -9.51 -0.51
C LEU A 230 -1.58 -10.39 -0.49
N ILE A 231 -2.43 -10.14 0.50
CA ILE A 231 -3.77 -10.73 0.59
C ILE A 231 -4.77 -9.70 0.03
N CYS A 232 -5.45 -10.06 -1.05
CA CYS A 232 -6.40 -9.20 -1.75
C CYS A 232 -7.80 -9.79 -1.68
N LEU A 233 -8.77 -9.02 -1.19
CA LEU A 233 -10.19 -9.34 -1.33
C LEU A 233 -10.75 -8.59 -2.52
N VAL A 234 -11.41 -9.32 -3.42
CA VAL A 234 -12.09 -8.75 -4.58
C VAL A 234 -13.53 -9.25 -4.64
N ASP A 235 -14.43 -8.39 -5.08
CA ASP A 235 -15.82 -8.75 -5.33
C ASP A 235 -15.90 -9.86 -6.40
N THR A 236 -16.67 -10.92 -6.15
CA THR A 236 -16.69 -12.10 -7.03
C THR A 236 -17.14 -11.79 -8.45
N ASP A 237 -18.11 -10.92 -8.62
CA ASP A 237 -18.77 -10.70 -9.92
C ASP A 237 -18.04 -9.62 -10.73
N THR A 238 -17.46 -8.63 -10.05
CA THR A 238 -16.78 -7.50 -10.70
C THR A 238 -15.26 -7.64 -10.67
N GLY A 239 -14.66 -8.27 -9.68
CA GLY A 239 -13.21 -8.19 -9.44
C GLY A 239 -12.76 -6.81 -8.96
N ALA A 240 -13.68 -5.97 -8.48
CA ALA A 240 -13.31 -4.72 -7.81
C ALA A 240 -12.70 -5.01 -6.43
N PRO A 241 -11.65 -4.28 -6.00
CA PRO A 241 -11.04 -4.50 -4.69
C PRO A 241 -12.00 -4.14 -3.55
N VAL A 242 -11.98 -4.93 -2.48
CA VAL A 242 -12.74 -4.73 -1.24
C VAL A 242 -11.77 -4.39 -0.12
N THR A 243 -11.70 -3.12 0.23
CA THR A 243 -10.82 -2.61 1.29
C THR A 243 -11.33 -2.97 2.69
N THR A 244 -10.45 -2.89 3.68
CA THR A 244 -10.75 -3.21 5.10
C THR A 244 -11.88 -2.37 5.68
N ASP A 245 -12.15 -1.17 5.17
CA ASP A 245 -13.27 -0.31 5.54
C ASP A 245 -14.56 -0.58 4.73
N ALA A 246 -14.44 -1.27 3.59
CA ALA A 246 -15.54 -1.63 2.69
C ALA A 246 -16.16 -3.01 2.98
N LEU A 247 -15.53 -3.89 3.77
CA LEU A 247 -16.08 -5.22 4.13
C LEU A 247 -17.48 -5.11 4.75
N ARG A 248 -18.44 -5.87 4.24
CA ARG A 248 -19.81 -5.98 4.76
C ARG A 248 -20.24 -7.44 4.80
N TYR A 249 -21.02 -7.79 5.82
CA TYR A 249 -21.67 -9.10 5.89
C TYR A 249 -22.45 -9.39 4.61
N GLY A 250 -22.32 -10.62 4.10
CA GLY A 250 -23.02 -11.12 2.93
C GLY A 250 -22.40 -10.77 1.58
N GLN A 251 -21.35 -9.93 1.53
CA GLN A 251 -20.60 -9.70 0.29
C GLN A 251 -19.94 -11.01 -0.17
N ARG A 252 -20.07 -11.32 -1.46
CA ARG A 252 -19.39 -12.44 -2.12
C ARG A 252 -18.04 -11.95 -2.60
N VAL A 253 -16.98 -12.59 -2.15
CA VAL A 253 -15.61 -12.19 -2.46
C VAL A 253 -14.76 -13.39 -2.81
N ARG A 254 -13.73 -13.15 -3.61
CA ARG A 254 -12.62 -14.05 -3.87
C ARG A 254 -11.38 -13.47 -3.16
N VAL A 255 -10.59 -14.34 -2.53
CA VAL A 255 -9.38 -13.98 -1.81
C VAL A 255 -8.20 -14.44 -2.65
N LEU A 256 -7.36 -13.48 -3.05
CA LEU A 256 -6.16 -13.73 -3.82
C LEU A 256 -4.93 -13.57 -2.92
N GLY A 257 -3.97 -14.48 -3.07
CA GLY A 257 -2.62 -14.34 -2.55
C GLY A 257 -1.69 -13.95 -3.69
N VAL A 258 -0.86 -12.93 -3.51
CA VAL A 258 0.13 -12.47 -4.49
C VAL A 258 1.50 -12.42 -3.82
N PRO A 259 2.54 -13.06 -4.39
CA PRO A 259 3.86 -13.08 -3.79
C PRO A 259 4.43 -11.65 -3.67
N ALA A 260 5.09 -11.36 -2.55
CA ALA A 260 5.72 -10.07 -2.31
C ALA A 260 6.94 -9.88 -3.22
N PRO A 261 7.29 -8.66 -3.66
CA PRO A 261 8.54 -8.38 -4.36
C PRO A 261 9.77 -8.91 -3.62
N GLU A 262 10.84 -9.29 -4.34
CA GLU A 262 12.05 -9.88 -3.75
C GLU A 262 12.66 -8.99 -2.65
N LEU A 263 12.66 -7.67 -2.87
CA LEU A 263 13.11 -6.64 -1.93
C LEU A 263 12.35 -6.63 -0.60
N LEU A 264 11.18 -7.26 -0.50
CA LEU A 264 10.45 -7.36 0.77
C LEU A 264 10.69 -8.69 1.50
N THR A 265 11.46 -9.60 0.90
CA THR A 265 11.63 -10.97 1.41
C THR A 265 13.05 -11.25 1.93
N THR A 266 13.93 -10.26 1.91
CA THR A 266 15.26 -10.38 2.54
C THR A 266 15.12 -10.40 4.06
N PRO A 267 16.10 -10.96 4.81
CA PRO A 267 16.06 -10.95 6.27
C PRO A 267 15.87 -9.54 6.86
N GLU A 268 16.57 -8.54 6.31
CA GLU A 268 16.46 -7.15 6.79
C GLU A 268 15.07 -6.56 6.52
N ALA A 269 14.43 -6.91 5.40
CA ALA A 269 13.07 -6.48 5.11
C ALA A 269 12.06 -7.19 6.02
N LEU A 270 12.19 -8.50 6.24
CA LEU A 270 11.30 -9.27 7.10
C LEU A 270 11.33 -8.82 8.56
N ASP A 271 12.45 -8.27 9.04
CA ASP A 271 12.52 -7.63 10.37
C ASP A 271 11.58 -6.42 10.50
N VAL A 272 11.19 -5.80 9.38
CA VAL A 272 10.39 -4.56 9.33
C VAL A 272 8.97 -4.79 8.80
N VAL A 273 8.81 -5.66 7.81
CA VAL A 273 7.52 -5.93 7.13
C VAL A 273 7.02 -7.36 7.29
N GLY A 274 7.79 -8.23 7.96
CA GLY A 274 7.39 -9.59 8.23
C GLY A 274 6.32 -9.70 9.33
N PRO A 275 5.76 -10.91 9.54
CA PRO A 275 4.67 -11.14 10.48
C PRO A 275 4.99 -10.69 11.91
N GLU A 276 6.23 -10.89 12.36
CA GLU A 276 6.67 -10.51 13.71
C GLU A 276 6.61 -8.98 13.94
N ALA A 277 6.89 -8.17 12.91
CA ALA A 277 6.80 -6.71 12.99
C ALA A 277 5.36 -6.23 13.24
N PHE A 278 4.37 -7.03 12.83
CA PHE A 278 2.94 -6.81 13.10
C PHE A 278 2.45 -7.52 14.37
N GLY A 279 3.34 -8.20 15.10
CA GLY A 279 3.03 -8.90 16.34
C GLY A 279 2.48 -10.32 16.17
N TYR A 280 2.69 -10.95 15.01
CA TYR A 280 2.31 -12.34 14.76
C TYR A 280 3.50 -13.28 14.93
N GLU A 281 3.35 -14.25 15.83
CA GLU A 281 4.33 -15.32 16.05
C GLU A 281 4.12 -16.48 15.06
N VAL A 282 4.21 -16.20 13.75
CA VAL A 282 4.06 -17.19 12.68
C VAL A 282 5.25 -17.11 11.70
N PRO A 283 5.71 -18.22 11.12
CA PRO A 283 6.76 -18.17 10.12
C PRO A 283 6.24 -17.50 8.84
N TYR A 284 7.11 -16.79 8.15
CA TYR A 284 6.89 -16.39 6.76
C TYR A 284 7.30 -17.54 5.83
N ASP A 285 6.35 -18.05 5.06
CA ASP A 285 6.57 -19.00 3.97
C ASP A 285 6.07 -18.34 2.67
N PRO A 286 6.96 -17.97 1.74
CA PRO A 286 6.59 -17.17 0.59
C PRO A 286 5.69 -17.94 -0.37
N LEU A 287 4.69 -17.25 -0.90
CA LEU A 287 3.88 -17.75 -2.01
C LEU A 287 4.77 -18.04 -3.24
N PRO A 288 4.41 -19.02 -4.08
CA PRO A 288 5.16 -19.32 -5.29
C PRO A 288 5.24 -18.10 -6.21
N ARG A 289 6.45 -17.78 -6.67
CA ARG A 289 6.67 -16.77 -7.72
C ARG A 289 6.66 -17.42 -9.10
N ASP A 290 5.97 -16.81 -10.04
CA ASP A 290 6.08 -17.14 -11.46
C ASP A 290 7.18 -16.30 -12.14
N GLU A 291 7.53 -16.66 -13.40
CA GLU A 291 8.60 -16.00 -14.17
C GLU A 291 8.32 -14.52 -14.42
N THR A 292 7.06 -14.09 -14.30
CA THR A 292 6.62 -12.71 -14.43
C THR A 292 7.08 -11.83 -13.29
N GLY A 293 7.44 -12.42 -12.14
CA GLY A 293 8.20 -11.78 -11.07
C GLY A 293 7.84 -10.31 -10.87
N TRP A 294 6.70 -10.07 -10.22
CA TRP A 294 6.73 -9.03 -9.20
C TRP A 294 7.88 -9.30 -8.23
#